data_AF-A0A2I4HTL9-F1
#
_entry.id   AF-A0A2I4HTL9-F1
#
_cell.length_a   1.000
_cell.length_b   1.000
_cell.length_c   1.000
_cell.angle_alpha   90.00
_cell.angle_beta   90.00
_cell.angle_gamma   90.00
#
_symmetry.space_group_name_H-M   'P 1'
#
loop_
_entity.id
_entity.type
_entity.pdbx_description
1 polymer ?
#
loop_
_entity_poly.entity_id
_entity_poly.type
_entity_poly.pdbx_seq_one_letter_code
_entity_poly.pdbx_strand_id
1 'polypeptide(L)'
;MCNAEEETLIHVLWECPAANDLWGDDASYVKKWTRSEVDFLELWEQLRCRLNKNQLEEVAVMLRKVWLKRNEWIFEKRWDCPRNSFIATRVALQEFQEVQAQAHQSWQKKAQQLLETWEKPERGFVKVNWNASLDVKRKRMEIGIIIRDEEGEALVAECDIKNNVVNAAVAESLALRKAADLCSDLNIQKAIFEGDAKEIVEAVLSEEEAVFDFSSIIDDVKFHFRKYDTLVYSIC
;
A
#
# COMPACT_ATOMS: atom_id res chain seq x y z
N MET A 1 4.60 -11.65 -16.07
CA MET A 1 3.13 -11.73 -16.00
C MET A 1 2.63 -12.56 -17.17
N CYS A 2 1.57 -13.35 -17.01
CA CYS A 2 1.18 -14.34 -18.02
C CYS A 2 0.52 -13.76 -19.28
N ASN A 3 0.09 -12.48 -19.24
CA ASN A 3 -0.63 -11.77 -20.32
C ASN A 3 -1.89 -12.50 -20.82
N ALA A 4 -2.40 -13.49 -20.08
CA ALA A 4 -3.55 -14.28 -20.47
C ALA A 4 -4.88 -13.65 -20.00
N GLU A 5 -4.84 -12.88 -18.92
CA GLU A 5 -5.99 -12.24 -18.29
C GLU A 5 -5.66 -10.78 -17.95
N GLU A 6 -6.69 -10.02 -17.55
CA GLU A 6 -6.51 -8.66 -17.04
C GLU A 6 -5.66 -8.68 -15.76
N GLU A 7 -4.74 -7.73 -15.66
CA GLU A 7 -3.81 -7.67 -14.55
C GLU A 7 -4.50 -7.11 -13.30
N THR A 8 -4.99 -8.00 -12.44
CA THR A 8 -5.48 -7.66 -11.08
C THR A 8 -4.44 -8.04 -10.02
N LEU A 9 -4.56 -7.47 -8.81
CA LEU A 9 -3.66 -7.79 -7.70
C LEU A 9 -3.68 -9.29 -7.36
N ILE A 10 -4.87 -9.88 -7.29
CA ILE A 10 -5.04 -11.31 -7.00
C ILE A 10 -4.47 -12.18 -8.12
N HIS A 11 -4.67 -11.79 -9.38
CA HIS A 11 -4.10 -12.51 -10.51
C HIS A 11 -2.57 -12.48 -10.45
N VAL A 12 -1.95 -11.30 -10.30
CA VAL A 12 -0.47 -11.16 -10.26
C VAL A 12 0.14 -12.01 -9.15
N LEU A 13 -0.44 -11.94 -7.95
CA LEU A 13 0.16 -12.49 -6.74
C LEU A 13 -0.19 -13.96 -6.48
N TRP A 14 -1.36 -14.42 -6.92
CA TRP A 14 -1.91 -15.72 -6.51
C TRP A 14 -2.29 -16.61 -7.69
N GLU A 15 -3.07 -16.11 -8.65
CA GLU A 15 -3.72 -16.96 -9.67
C GLU A 15 -2.84 -17.17 -10.91
N CYS A 16 -1.96 -16.23 -11.21
CA CYS A 16 -1.10 -16.24 -12.39
C CYS A 16 -0.28 -17.53 -12.45
N PRO A 17 -0.25 -18.24 -13.60
CA PRO A 17 0.54 -19.46 -13.77
C PRO A 17 2.03 -19.30 -13.36
N ALA A 18 2.63 -18.13 -13.62
CA ALA A 18 4.00 -17.85 -13.23
C ALA A 18 4.19 -17.73 -11.71
N ALA A 19 3.16 -17.29 -10.97
CA ALA A 19 3.14 -17.30 -9.51
C ALA A 19 2.81 -18.71 -8.97
N ASN A 20 1.98 -19.49 -9.67
CA ASN A 20 1.65 -20.86 -9.28
C ASN A 20 2.84 -21.81 -9.29
N ASP A 21 3.81 -21.61 -10.18
CA ASP A 21 5.08 -22.37 -10.16
C ASP A 21 5.80 -22.25 -8.81
N LEU A 22 5.62 -21.12 -8.13
CA LEU A 22 6.12 -20.89 -6.79
C LEU A 22 5.21 -21.52 -5.74
N TRP A 23 3.90 -21.23 -5.79
CA TRP A 23 2.98 -21.69 -4.75
C TRP A 23 2.79 -23.20 -4.74
N GLY A 24 3.00 -23.87 -5.88
CA GLY A 24 2.92 -25.32 -6.04
C GLY A 24 4.14 -26.11 -5.56
N ASP A 25 5.21 -25.45 -5.14
CA ASP A 25 6.43 -26.08 -4.62
C ASP A 25 6.15 -26.93 -3.36
N ASP A 26 6.89 -28.02 -3.16
CA ASP A 26 6.66 -28.96 -2.05
C ASP A 26 6.83 -28.34 -0.67
N ALA A 27 7.67 -27.32 -0.55
CA ALA A 27 7.89 -26.61 0.70
C ALA A 27 6.94 -25.41 0.90
N SER A 28 6.00 -25.16 -0.03
CA SER A 28 4.98 -24.12 0.12
C SER A 28 3.85 -24.58 1.07
N TYR A 29 3.60 -23.81 2.14
CA TYR A 29 2.49 -24.06 3.06
C TYR A 29 1.11 -23.95 2.40
N VAL A 30 1.03 -23.26 1.27
CA VAL A 30 -0.20 -22.97 0.53
C VAL A 30 -0.32 -23.80 -0.75
N LYS A 31 0.49 -24.87 -0.90
CA LYS A 31 0.50 -25.73 -2.09
C LYS A 31 -0.88 -26.27 -2.48
N LYS A 32 -1.67 -26.69 -1.49
CA LYS A 32 -2.99 -27.31 -1.71
C LYS A 32 -4.16 -26.32 -1.77
N TRP A 33 -3.87 -25.02 -1.70
CA TRP A 33 -4.91 -24.00 -1.69
C TRP A 33 -5.44 -23.77 -3.10
N THR A 34 -6.72 -23.43 -3.18
CA THR A 34 -7.38 -22.99 -4.40
C THR A 34 -6.77 -21.69 -4.90
N ARG A 35 -6.79 -21.51 -6.22
CA ARG A 35 -6.28 -20.33 -6.93
C ARG A 35 -7.41 -19.54 -7.57
N SER A 36 -8.52 -19.43 -6.85
CA SER A 36 -9.79 -18.89 -7.34
C SER A 36 -10.47 -18.06 -6.26
N GLU A 37 -9.67 -17.30 -5.50
CA GLU A 37 -10.18 -16.44 -4.44
C GLU A 37 -10.77 -15.17 -5.06
N VAL A 38 -11.78 -14.57 -4.44
CA VAL A 38 -12.54 -13.46 -5.03
C VAL A 38 -11.69 -12.18 -5.10
N ASP A 39 -10.92 -11.91 -4.04
CA ASP A 39 -9.98 -10.80 -3.99
C ASP A 39 -8.80 -11.06 -3.04
N PHE A 40 -7.85 -10.12 -3.02
CA PHE A 40 -6.64 -10.22 -2.19
C PHE A 40 -6.91 -10.06 -0.68
N LEU A 41 -7.93 -9.29 -0.29
CA LEU A 41 -8.25 -9.08 1.13
C LEU A 41 -8.81 -10.37 1.74
N GLU A 42 -9.71 -11.05 1.02
CA GLU A 42 -10.24 -12.35 1.43
C GLU A 42 -9.12 -13.39 1.51
N LEU A 43 -8.23 -13.45 0.51
CA LEU A 43 -7.05 -14.32 0.55
C LEU A 43 -6.19 -14.02 1.79
N TRP A 44 -5.90 -12.74 2.06
CA TRP A 44 -5.06 -12.35 3.20
C TRP A 44 -5.70 -12.73 4.54
N GLU A 45 -7.02 -12.56 4.68
CA GLU A 45 -7.75 -12.97 5.88
C GLU A 45 -7.68 -14.49 6.09
N GLN A 46 -7.86 -15.27 5.02
CA GLN A 46 -7.72 -16.73 5.09
C GLN A 46 -6.30 -17.14 5.49
N LEU A 47 -5.26 -16.52 4.92
CA LEU A 47 -3.86 -16.76 5.26
C LEU A 47 -3.61 -16.47 6.75
N ARG A 48 -4.06 -15.32 7.24
CA ARG A 48 -3.92 -14.91 8.65
C ARG A 48 -4.62 -15.88 9.60
N CYS A 49 -5.79 -16.41 9.22
CA CYS A 49 -6.57 -17.31 10.07
C CYS A 49 -6.01 -18.74 10.10
N ARG A 50 -5.33 -19.19 9.03
CA ARG A 50 -4.93 -20.60 8.86
C ARG A 50 -3.43 -20.85 9.05
N LEU A 51 -2.60 -19.81 8.98
CA LEU A 51 -1.15 -19.92 9.11
C LEU A 51 -0.68 -19.36 10.45
N ASN A 52 0.39 -19.94 11.00
CA ASN A 52 1.08 -19.33 12.14
C ASN A 52 1.96 -18.15 11.68
N LYS A 53 2.48 -17.36 12.63
CA LYS A 53 3.29 -16.16 12.34
C LYS A 53 4.45 -16.43 11.38
N ASN A 54 5.25 -17.46 11.61
CA ASN A 54 6.43 -17.76 10.78
C ASN A 54 6.03 -18.15 9.36
N GLN A 55 4.95 -18.94 9.22
CA GLN A 55 4.40 -19.33 7.93
C GLN A 55 3.83 -18.12 7.17
N LEU A 56 3.13 -17.24 7.88
CA LEU A 56 2.56 -16.03 7.31
C LEU A 56 3.65 -15.05 6.85
N GLU A 57 4.73 -14.91 7.63
CA GLU A 57 5.91 -14.14 7.23
C GLU A 57 6.55 -14.70 5.96
N GLU A 58 6.70 -16.02 5.85
CA GLU A 58 7.23 -16.66 4.64
C GLU A 58 6.34 -16.36 3.42
N VAL A 59 5.02 -16.56 3.53
CA VAL A 59 4.08 -16.25 2.46
C VAL A 59 4.13 -14.76 2.09
N ALA A 60 4.20 -13.85 3.07
CA ALA A 60 4.27 -12.41 2.83
C ALA A 60 5.55 -12.00 2.07
N VAL A 61 6.70 -12.58 2.43
CA VAL A 61 7.96 -12.35 1.72
C VAL A 61 7.88 -12.86 0.28
N MET A 62 7.27 -14.02 0.07
CA MET A 62 7.08 -14.58 -1.26
C MET A 62 6.14 -13.72 -2.12
N LEU A 63 5.01 -13.26 -1.57
CA LEU A 63 4.11 -12.30 -2.22
C LEU A 63 4.87 -11.02 -2.64
N ARG A 64 5.68 -10.46 -1.73
CA ARG A 64 6.52 -9.29 -2.01
C ARG A 64 7.51 -9.55 -3.14
N LYS A 65 8.15 -10.73 -3.20
CA LYS A 65 9.07 -11.07 -4.29
C LYS A 65 8.37 -11.21 -5.63
N VAL A 66 7.18 -11.81 -5.67
CA VAL A 66 6.37 -11.89 -6.91
C VAL A 66 6.07 -10.47 -7.41
N TRP A 67 5.64 -9.58 -6.50
CA TRP A 67 5.40 -8.17 -6.83
C TRP A 67 6.65 -7.46 -7.37
N LEU A 68 7.79 -7.59 -6.69
CA LEU A 68 9.04 -6.97 -7.13
C LEU A 68 9.49 -7.49 -8.50
N LYS A 69 9.38 -8.79 -8.75
CA LYS A 69 9.70 -9.36 -10.07
C LYS A 69 8.78 -8.85 -11.17
N ARG A 70 7.50 -8.66 -10.88
CA ARG A 70 6.57 -7.98 -11.80
C ARG A 70 7.02 -6.54 -12.06
N ASN A 71 7.46 -5.81 -11.04
CA ASN A 71 7.94 -4.43 -11.21
C ASN A 71 9.23 -4.35 -12.03
N GLU A 72 10.21 -5.23 -11.78
CA GLU A 72 11.43 -5.34 -12.60
C GLU A 72 11.09 -5.60 -14.08
N TRP A 73 10.13 -6.49 -14.34
CA TRP A 73 9.66 -6.77 -15.70
C TRP A 73 9.05 -5.53 -16.37
N ILE A 74 8.17 -4.80 -15.67
CA ILE A 74 7.44 -3.67 -16.25
C ILE A 74 8.33 -2.44 -16.44
N PHE A 75 9.15 -2.11 -15.45
CA PHE A 75 9.92 -0.87 -15.45
C PHE A 75 11.31 -1.05 -16.06
N GLU A 76 11.91 -2.23 -15.93
CA GLU A 76 13.31 -2.47 -16.35
C GLU A 76 13.42 -3.45 -17.51
N LYS A 77 12.32 -4.10 -17.93
CA LYS A 77 12.26 -5.10 -19.01
C LYS A 77 13.22 -6.28 -18.81
N ARG A 78 13.55 -6.58 -17.55
CA ARG A 78 14.39 -7.73 -17.19
C ARG A 78 13.52 -8.94 -16.88
N TRP A 79 13.91 -10.10 -17.42
CA TRP A 79 13.26 -11.38 -17.13
C TRP A 79 14.30 -12.44 -16.83
N ASP A 80 14.36 -12.83 -15.56
CA ASP A 80 15.12 -13.97 -15.11
C ASP A 80 14.16 -15.07 -14.63
N CYS A 81 14.51 -16.33 -14.88
CA CYS A 81 13.70 -17.48 -14.49
C CYS A 81 13.37 -17.43 -12.98
N PRO A 82 12.09 -17.38 -12.58
CA PRO A 82 11.73 -17.05 -11.20
C PRO A 82 12.13 -18.12 -10.17
N ARG A 83 12.16 -19.40 -10.57
CA ARG A 83 12.29 -20.56 -9.67
C ARG A 83 13.54 -20.50 -8.79
N ASN A 84 14.71 -20.22 -9.36
CA ASN A 84 15.97 -20.18 -8.61
C ASN A 84 16.03 -18.97 -7.66
N SER A 85 15.45 -17.83 -8.08
CA SER A 85 15.37 -16.61 -7.26
C SER A 85 14.45 -16.79 -6.05
N PHE A 86 13.38 -17.57 -6.21
CA PHE A 86 12.44 -17.85 -5.14
C PHE A 86 12.97 -18.86 -4.11
N ILE A 87 13.63 -19.94 -4.55
CA ILE A 87 14.30 -20.88 -3.64
C ILE A 87 15.35 -20.17 -2.79
N ALA A 88 16.20 -19.33 -3.42
CA ALA A 88 17.20 -18.53 -2.73
C ALA A 88 16.58 -17.55 -1.73
N THR A 89 15.41 -16.97 -2.04
CA THR A 89 14.69 -16.10 -1.10
C THR A 89 14.22 -16.86 0.13
N ARG A 90 13.65 -18.06 -0.05
CA ARG A 90 13.17 -18.88 1.06
C ARG A 90 14.31 -19.29 1.99
N VAL A 91 15.44 -19.73 1.41
CA VAL A 91 16.65 -20.06 2.19
C VAL A 91 17.14 -18.84 2.97
N ALA A 92 17.27 -17.68 2.31
CA ALA A 92 17.71 -16.45 2.97
C ALA A 92 16.76 -15.99 4.08
N LEU A 93 15.45 -16.21 3.94
CA LEU A 93 14.48 -15.91 4.98
C LEU A 93 14.62 -16.84 6.19
N GLN A 94 14.77 -18.15 5.94
CA GLN A 94 14.99 -19.14 7.00
C GLN A 94 16.28 -18.84 7.78
N GLU A 95 17.38 -18.57 7.06
CA GLU A 95 18.64 -18.14 7.67
C GLU A 95 18.47 -16.85 8.50
N PHE A 96 17.72 -15.86 7.99
CA PHE A 96 17.44 -14.64 8.72
C PHE A 96 16.60 -14.86 9.98
N GLN A 97 15.57 -15.72 9.92
CA GLN A 97 14.74 -16.08 11.07
C GLN A 97 15.55 -16.83 12.12
N GLU A 98 16.42 -17.75 11.71
CA GLU A 98 17.34 -18.47 12.60
C GLU A 98 18.35 -17.52 13.27
N VAL A 99 18.94 -16.59 12.52
CA VAL A 99 19.84 -15.57 13.06
C VAL A 99 19.10 -14.61 13.99
N GLN A 100 17.87 -14.20 13.68
CA GLN A 100 17.06 -13.36 14.58
C GLN A 100 16.73 -14.08 15.89
N ALA A 101 16.37 -15.36 15.83
CA ALA A 101 16.12 -16.18 17.02
C ALA A 101 17.36 -16.27 17.93
N GLN A 102 18.56 -16.20 17.35
CA GLN A 102 19.84 -16.18 18.07
C GLN A 102 20.29 -14.77 18.50
N ALA A 103 19.86 -13.70 17.80
CA ALA A 103 20.34 -12.32 17.98
C ALA A 103 19.49 -11.42 18.89
N HIS A 104 18.42 -11.93 19.50
CA HIS A 104 18.27 -12.03 20.95
C HIS A 104 18.45 -10.81 21.91
N GLN A 105 19.01 -9.64 21.56
CA GLN A 105 19.03 -8.45 22.46
C GLN A 105 19.60 -7.14 21.90
N SER A 106 20.47 -7.13 20.88
CA SER A 106 21.21 -5.91 20.48
C SER A 106 20.73 -5.25 19.19
N TRP A 107 20.23 -6.02 18.22
CA TRP A 107 19.81 -5.51 16.91
C TRP A 107 18.39 -4.91 16.90
N GLN A 108 17.49 -5.38 17.77
CA GLN A 108 16.11 -4.87 17.84
C GLN A 108 16.07 -3.37 18.18
N LYS A 109 16.96 -2.90 19.09
CA LYS A 109 17.04 -1.48 19.46
C LYS A 109 17.53 -0.57 18.32
N LYS A 110 18.39 -1.07 17.43
CA LYS A 110 19.02 -0.26 16.38
C LYS A 110 18.17 -0.21 15.10
N ALA A 111 17.44 -1.28 14.78
CA ALA A 111 16.47 -1.29 13.68
C ALA A 111 15.20 -0.48 14.02
N GLN A 112 14.75 -0.48 15.29
CA GLN A 112 13.64 0.37 15.74
C GLN A 112 13.93 1.87 15.68
N GLN A 113 15.20 2.29 15.74
CA GLN A 113 15.57 3.71 15.70
C GLN A 113 15.70 4.28 14.28
N LEU A 114 15.64 3.44 13.24
CA LEU A 114 15.86 3.84 11.83
C LEU A 114 14.67 3.55 10.92
N LEU A 115 13.61 2.93 11.45
CA LEU A 115 12.36 2.76 10.74
C LEU A 115 11.38 3.76 11.34
N GLU A 116 11.05 4.81 10.59
CA GLU A 116 9.77 5.50 10.77
C GLU A 116 8.67 4.48 10.47
N THR A 117 8.34 3.68 11.48
CA THR A 117 7.28 2.70 11.38
C THR A 117 5.96 3.43 11.43
N TRP A 118 5.07 3.10 10.50
CA TRP A 118 3.69 3.56 10.53
C TRP A 118 3.10 3.35 11.92
N GLU A 119 2.53 4.42 12.49
CA GLU A 119 1.88 4.38 13.80
C GLU A 119 0.37 4.38 13.62
N LYS A 120 -0.34 3.55 14.39
CA LYS A 120 -1.81 3.55 14.40
C LYS A 120 -2.34 4.85 15.05
N PRO A 121 -3.53 5.34 14.66
CA PRO A 121 -4.09 6.57 15.20
C PRO A 121 -4.48 6.44 16.68
N GLU A 122 -4.69 7.58 17.32
CA GLU A 122 -5.23 7.64 18.68
C GLU A 122 -6.67 7.11 18.75
N ARG A 123 -7.10 6.74 19.96
CA ARG A 123 -8.44 6.22 20.20
C ARG A 123 -9.53 7.20 19.75
N GLY A 124 -10.48 6.72 18.95
CA GLY A 124 -11.58 7.47 18.39
C GLY A 124 -11.24 8.24 17.11
N PHE A 125 -10.02 8.09 16.59
CA PHE A 125 -9.62 8.63 15.29
C PHE A 125 -9.44 7.51 14.27
N VAL A 126 -9.64 7.85 13.01
CA VAL A 126 -9.17 7.03 11.88
C VAL A 126 -7.96 7.69 11.23
N LYS A 127 -7.11 6.87 10.61
CA LYS A 127 -5.97 7.32 9.82
C LYS A 127 -6.28 7.12 8.34
N VAL A 128 -6.17 8.18 7.56
CA VAL A 128 -6.51 8.26 6.15
C VAL A 128 -5.22 8.49 5.37
N ASN A 129 -4.63 7.43 4.84
CA ASN A 129 -3.48 7.54 3.95
C ASN A 129 -3.98 7.72 2.51
N TRP A 130 -3.44 8.71 1.82
CA TRP A 130 -3.80 9.04 0.44
C TRP A 130 -2.52 9.23 -0.39
N ASN A 131 -2.59 8.84 -1.66
CA ASN A 131 -1.50 9.04 -2.62
C ASN A 131 -2.06 9.07 -4.05
N ALA A 132 -1.35 9.73 -4.95
CA ALA A 132 -1.56 9.63 -6.39
C ALA A 132 -0.35 9.01 -7.11
N SER A 133 -0.62 8.29 -8.20
CA SER A 133 0.38 8.00 -9.21
C SER A 133 0.02 8.70 -10.50
N LEU A 134 1.02 9.15 -11.27
CA LEU A 134 0.82 9.92 -12.49
C LEU A 134 1.61 9.34 -13.66
N ASP A 135 0.91 8.89 -14.70
CA ASP A 135 1.47 8.62 -16.03
C ASP A 135 1.31 9.87 -16.91
N VAL A 136 2.35 10.71 -16.92
CA VAL A 136 2.41 11.96 -17.70
C VAL A 136 2.23 11.70 -19.21
N LYS A 137 2.70 10.56 -19.73
CA LYS A 137 2.62 10.25 -21.17
C LYS A 137 1.18 9.96 -21.59
N ARG A 138 0.46 9.22 -20.76
CA ARG A 138 -0.96 8.92 -20.97
C ARG A 138 -1.90 10.01 -20.42
N LYS A 139 -1.34 11.00 -19.72
CA LYS A 139 -2.09 12.04 -18.99
C LYS A 139 -3.12 11.41 -18.04
N ARG A 140 -2.74 10.32 -17.38
CA ARG A 140 -3.62 9.53 -16.52
C ARG A 140 -3.04 9.50 -15.12
N MET A 141 -3.87 9.80 -14.13
CA MET A 141 -3.52 9.59 -12.73
C MET A 141 -4.38 8.45 -12.14
N GLU A 142 -3.84 7.83 -11.11
CA GLU A 142 -4.52 6.84 -10.27
C GLU A 142 -4.43 7.31 -8.83
N ILE A 143 -5.53 7.20 -8.09
CA ILE A 143 -5.67 7.58 -6.69
C ILE A 143 -5.68 6.28 -5.88
N GLY A 144 -4.96 6.26 -4.76
CA GLY A 144 -5.06 5.20 -3.76
C GLY A 144 -5.34 5.82 -2.39
N ILE A 145 -6.37 5.31 -1.71
CA ILE A 145 -6.78 5.75 -0.37
C ILE A 145 -6.97 4.51 0.51
N ILE A 146 -6.48 4.57 1.74
CA ILE A 146 -6.77 3.57 2.76
C ILE A 146 -7.12 4.27 4.08
N ILE A 147 -8.24 3.86 4.68
CA ILE A 147 -8.73 4.34 5.98
C ILE A 147 -8.56 3.21 6.98
N ARG A 148 -7.89 3.49 8.10
CA ARG A 148 -7.62 2.54 9.19
C ARG A 148 -8.18 3.04 10.53
N ASP A 149 -8.63 2.13 11.37
CA ASP A 149 -9.14 2.42 12.72
C ASP A 149 -8.03 2.54 13.79
N GLU A 150 -8.43 2.66 15.07
CA GLU A 150 -7.55 2.79 16.25
C GLU A 150 -6.75 1.50 16.57
N GLU A 151 -7.19 0.37 16.04
CA GLU A 151 -6.48 -0.91 16.04
C GLU A 151 -5.47 -1.01 14.88
N GLY A 152 -5.63 -0.18 13.86
CA GLY A 152 -4.84 -0.16 12.63
C GLY A 152 -5.38 -1.08 11.54
N GLU A 153 -6.57 -1.63 11.73
CA GLU A 153 -7.27 -2.45 10.76
C GLU A 153 -7.83 -1.58 9.64
N ALA A 154 -7.79 -2.09 8.41
CA ALA A 154 -8.31 -1.36 7.26
C ALA A 154 -9.84 -1.40 7.27
N LEU A 155 -10.47 -0.23 7.41
CA LEU A 155 -11.92 -0.07 7.31
C LEU A 155 -12.36 0.06 5.86
N VAL A 156 -11.60 0.83 5.07
CA VAL A 156 -11.90 1.15 3.67
C VAL A 156 -10.61 1.23 2.87
N ALA A 157 -10.64 0.68 1.66
CA ALA A 157 -9.65 0.95 0.63
C ALA A 157 -10.38 1.38 -0.65
N GLU A 158 -9.98 2.51 -1.23
CA GLU A 158 -10.56 3.03 -2.47
C GLU A 158 -9.44 3.33 -3.47
N CYS A 159 -9.68 2.97 -4.73
CA CYS A 159 -8.86 3.37 -5.86
C CYS A 159 -9.72 4.04 -6.92
N ASP A 160 -9.20 5.09 -7.55
CA ASP A 160 -9.90 5.81 -8.62
C ASP A 160 -8.93 6.23 -9.73
N ILE A 161 -9.43 6.49 -10.93
CA ILE A 161 -8.62 6.86 -12.10
C ILE A 161 -9.17 8.15 -12.71
N LYS A 162 -8.30 9.14 -12.93
CA LYS A 162 -8.65 10.36 -13.64
C LYS A 162 -7.75 10.56 -14.87
N ASN A 163 -8.40 10.91 -15.98
CA ASN A 163 -7.72 11.24 -17.23
C ASN A 163 -7.50 12.76 -17.35
N ASN A 164 -6.61 13.14 -18.26
CA ASN A 164 -6.22 14.51 -18.56
C ASN A 164 -5.52 15.27 -17.42
N VAL A 165 -4.82 14.54 -16.55
CA VAL A 165 -3.98 15.13 -15.50
C VAL A 165 -2.51 15.01 -15.93
N VAL A 166 -1.74 16.08 -15.77
CA VAL A 166 -0.33 16.14 -16.22
C VAL A 166 0.62 16.71 -15.16
N ASN A 167 0.09 17.21 -14.06
CA ASN A 167 0.85 17.80 -12.96
C ASN A 167 0.70 16.91 -11.72
N ALA A 168 1.83 16.53 -11.12
CA ALA A 168 1.84 15.67 -9.93
C ALA A 168 1.18 16.34 -8.73
N ALA A 169 1.46 17.61 -8.46
CA ALA A 169 0.81 18.36 -7.36
C ALA A 169 -0.71 18.44 -7.54
N VAL A 170 -1.20 18.59 -8.77
CA VAL A 170 -2.66 18.52 -9.06
C VAL A 170 -3.19 17.11 -8.79
N ALA A 171 -2.46 16.07 -9.20
CA ALA A 171 -2.84 14.68 -8.95
C ALA A 171 -2.95 14.37 -7.45
N GLU A 172 -1.93 14.76 -6.68
CA GLU A 172 -1.90 14.63 -5.21
C GLU A 172 -3.02 15.43 -4.54
N SER A 173 -3.25 16.68 -4.97
CA SER A 173 -4.35 17.50 -4.45
C SER A 173 -5.72 16.85 -4.70
N LEU A 174 -5.91 16.23 -5.88
CA LEU A 174 -7.14 15.50 -6.20
C LEU A 174 -7.30 14.22 -5.37
N ALA A 175 -6.20 13.52 -5.05
CA ALA A 175 -6.22 12.37 -4.16
C ALA A 175 -6.63 12.76 -2.74
N LEU A 176 -6.04 13.84 -2.19
CA LEU A 176 -6.43 14.38 -0.89
C LEU A 176 -7.90 14.80 -0.86
N ARG A 177 -8.37 15.51 -1.90
CA ARG A 177 -9.79 15.90 -1.99
C ARG A 177 -10.71 14.70 -2.01
N LYS A 178 -10.39 13.68 -2.80
CA LYS A 178 -11.17 12.44 -2.87
C LYS A 178 -11.19 11.71 -1.52
N ALA A 179 -10.09 11.72 -0.77
CA ALA A 179 -10.04 11.17 0.59
C ALA A 179 -10.94 11.95 1.56
N ALA A 180 -10.98 13.28 1.45
CA ALA A 180 -11.88 14.14 2.24
C ALA A 180 -13.37 13.91 1.89
N ASP A 181 -13.67 13.76 0.59
CA ASP A 181 -15.00 13.40 0.10
C ASP A 181 -15.44 12.04 0.68
N LEU A 182 -14.58 11.02 0.59
CA LEU A 182 -14.86 9.69 1.14
C LEU A 182 -15.12 9.72 2.65
N CYS A 183 -14.33 10.47 3.42
CA CYS A 183 -14.59 10.63 4.85
C CYS A 183 -15.95 11.29 5.13
N SER A 184 -16.33 12.24 4.27
CA SER A 184 -17.63 12.92 4.36
C SER A 184 -18.79 11.97 4.06
N ASP A 185 -18.66 11.15 3.02
CA ASP A 185 -19.67 10.16 2.62
C ASP A 185 -19.86 9.08 3.70
N LEU A 186 -18.79 8.73 4.42
CA LEU A 186 -18.80 7.77 5.54
C LEU A 186 -19.16 8.41 6.89
N ASN A 187 -19.44 9.71 6.93
CA ASN A 187 -19.72 10.47 8.15
C ASN A 187 -18.62 10.32 9.23
N ILE A 188 -17.36 10.26 8.80
CA ILE A 188 -16.18 10.20 9.66
C ILE A 188 -15.85 11.61 10.13
N GLN A 189 -15.89 11.83 11.45
CA GLN A 189 -15.68 13.16 12.03
C GLN A 189 -14.27 13.43 12.56
N LYS A 190 -13.55 12.36 12.91
CA LYS A 190 -12.22 12.41 13.55
C LYS A 190 -11.23 11.65 12.69
N ALA A 191 -10.47 12.38 11.89
CA ALA A 191 -9.59 11.80 10.89
C ALA A 191 -8.21 12.47 10.90
N ILE A 192 -7.18 11.64 10.73
CA ILE A 192 -5.79 12.05 10.55
C ILE A 192 -5.42 11.74 9.11
N PHE A 193 -5.19 12.78 8.29
CA PHE A 193 -4.80 12.62 6.89
C PHE A 193 -3.28 12.61 6.77
N GLU A 194 -2.75 11.63 6.04
CA GLU A 194 -1.31 11.43 5.82
C GLU A 194 -1.02 11.19 4.34
N GLY A 195 -0.12 11.99 3.77
CA GLY A 195 0.39 11.83 2.41
C GLY A 195 1.86 12.23 2.30
N ASP A 196 2.51 11.79 1.23
CA ASP A 196 3.93 12.07 0.91
C ASP A 196 4.13 13.39 0.15
N ALA A 197 3.05 14.02 -0.31
CA ALA A 197 3.08 15.29 -1.02
C ALA A 197 3.21 16.50 -0.08
N LYS A 198 4.43 16.75 0.41
CA LYS A 198 4.76 17.83 1.35
C LYS A 198 4.21 19.20 0.94
N GLU A 199 4.34 19.58 -0.33
CA GLU A 199 3.83 20.87 -0.85
C GLU A 199 2.32 21.02 -0.64
N ILE A 200 1.56 19.94 -0.81
CA ILE A 200 0.11 19.93 -0.66
C ILE A 200 -0.26 20.06 0.82
N VAL A 201 0.43 19.31 1.69
CA VAL A 201 0.22 19.40 3.14
C VAL A 201 0.53 20.81 3.65
N GLU A 202 1.64 21.40 3.23
CA GLU A 202 2.00 22.79 3.59
C GLU A 202 0.96 23.79 3.07
N ALA A 203 0.47 23.64 1.85
CA ALA A 203 -0.57 24.51 1.28
C ALA A 203 -1.91 24.42 2.05
N VAL A 204 -2.28 23.24 2.53
CA VAL A 204 -3.50 23.02 3.35
C VAL A 204 -3.36 23.63 4.74
N LEU A 205 -2.18 23.51 5.36
CA LEU A 205 -1.92 24.02 6.70
C LEU A 205 -1.67 25.54 6.72
N SER A 206 -1.26 26.14 5.60
CA SER A 206 -1.01 27.57 5.49
C SER A 206 -2.29 28.41 5.57
N GLU A 207 -2.24 29.50 6.35
CA GLU A 207 -3.26 30.56 6.34
C GLU A 207 -3.04 31.60 5.23
N GLU A 208 -1.86 31.60 4.59
CA GLU A 208 -1.53 32.53 3.50
C GLU A 208 -2.11 32.05 2.16
N GLU A 209 -2.72 32.96 1.41
CA GLU A 209 -3.20 32.71 0.04
C GLU A 209 -2.02 32.70 -0.94
N ALA A 210 -1.54 31.50 -1.26
CA ALA A 210 -0.59 31.28 -2.34
C ALA A 210 -1.32 30.79 -3.62
N VAL A 211 -0.93 31.33 -4.77
CA VAL A 211 -1.53 30.99 -6.06
C VAL A 211 -0.68 29.91 -6.75
N PHE A 212 -1.20 28.69 -6.74
CA PHE A 212 -0.69 27.51 -7.42
C PHE A 212 -1.74 27.00 -8.42
N ASP A 213 -1.31 26.16 -9.36
CA ASP A 213 -2.21 25.50 -10.34
C ASP A 213 -3.29 24.63 -9.67
N PHE A 214 -3.11 24.28 -8.39
CA PHE A 214 -3.99 23.45 -7.59
C PHE A 214 -4.70 24.21 -6.45
N SER A 215 -4.54 25.54 -6.31
CA SER A 215 -5.11 26.29 -5.17
C SER A 215 -6.62 26.12 -5.02
N SER A 216 -7.38 26.12 -6.12
CA SER A 216 -8.82 25.89 -6.07
C SER A 216 -9.22 24.54 -5.45
N ILE A 217 -8.39 23.50 -5.64
CA ILE A 217 -8.59 22.19 -5.05
C ILE A 217 -8.28 22.23 -3.55
N ILE A 218 -7.24 22.97 -3.15
CA ILE A 218 -6.89 23.16 -1.74
C ILE A 218 -7.98 23.93 -1.01
N ASP A 219 -8.59 24.94 -1.63
CA ASP A 219 -9.68 25.70 -1.05
C ASP A 219 -10.91 24.82 -0.79
N ASP A 220 -11.24 23.94 -1.74
CA ASP A 220 -12.28 22.91 -1.57
C ASP A 220 -11.95 22.00 -0.37
N VAL A 221 -10.71 21.49 -0.29
CA VAL A 221 -10.25 20.62 0.80
C VAL A 221 -10.33 21.33 2.16
N LYS A 222 -9.83 22.57 2.25
CA LYS A 222 -9.91 23.39 3.47
C LYS A 222 -11.36 23.61 3.89
N PHE A 223 -12.27 23.84 2.94
CA PHE A 223 -13.68 23.97 3.23
C PHE A 223 -14.29 22.68 3.81
N HIS A 224 -13.90 21.51 3.29
CA HIS A 224 -14.29 20.22 3.86
C HIS A 224 -13.76 20.04 5.29
N PHE A 225 -12.48 20.34 5.53
CA PHE A 225 -11.84 20.16 6.83
C PHE A 225 -12.41 21.03 7.96
N ARG A 226 -13.02 22.19 7.64
CA ARG A 226 -13.73 23.01 8.63
C ARG A 226 -14.89 22.28 9.33
N LYS A 227 -15.37 21.16 8.79
CA LYS A 227 -16.50 20.39 9.33
C LYS A 227 -16.06 19.31 10.33
N TYR A 228 -14.77 19.15 10.56
CA TYR A 228 -14.19 17.99 11.23
C TYR A 228 -13.15 18.39 12.28
N ASP A 229 -12.98 17.53 13.29
CA ASP A 229 -11.76 17.53 14.10
C ASP A 229 -10.68 16.80 13.29
N THR A 230 -10.13 17.51 12.29
CA THR A 230 -9.15 16.97 11.35
C THR A 230 -7.75 17.44 11.66
N LEU A 231 -6.80 16.51 11.61
CA LEU A 231 -5.37 16.81 11.60
C LEU A 231 -4.78 16.34 10.27
N VAL A 232 -3.98 17.18 9.63
CA VAL A 232 -3.29 16.89 8.37
C VAL A 232 -1.79 16.87 8.65
N TYR A 233 -1.12 15.77 8.33
CA TYR A 233 0.31 15.61 8.47
C TYR A 233 0.94 15.11 7.18
N SER A 234 2.24 15.33 7.05
CA SER A 234 3.09 14.65 6.07
C SER A 234 4.04 13.74 6.84
N ILE A 235 3.94 12.44 6.62
CA ILE A 235 4.91 11.44 7.07
C ILE A 235 4.92 10.33 6.02
N CYS A 236 5.87 10.43 5.09
CA CYS A 236 6.39 9.31 4.29
C CYS A 236 7.72 9.70 3.64
#